data_AF-A0A8H6SHH4-F1
#
_entry.id   AF-A0A8H6SHH4-F1
#
_cell.length_a   1.000
_cell.length_b   1.000
_cell.length_c   1.000
_cell.angle_alpha   90.00
_cell.angle_beta   90.00
_cell.angle_gamma   90.00
#
_symmetry.space_group_name_H-M   'P 1'
#
loop_
_entity.id
_entity.type
_entity.pdbx_description
1 polymer ?
#
loop_
_entity_poly.entity_id
_entity_poly.type
_entity_poly.pdbx_seq_one_letter_code
_entity_poly.pdbx_strand_id
1 'polypeptide(L)'
;MSSPSKKVYLPLAKLENCAKCGSTKNPRLCAACNERTYCSPTCQKEDWPVHKTACGKTDKLQLDVFYPFIAALADSAHVHNAKPQHPALRRVIINAPNPDTRPVGFPDGSAARLVMLGEKLEHDSLIGSRTWFPMALTDKTRSKLFRRISREGQVLPILMAICLTLLTEIYTTTAGPGSGDSGPRRRLRLAYKSSPIADFGIVSGAADVKNQDKLAYWDVADPDMPLFKGQDPNDHYWLYFTTTRGETVTIDCAMFTFNMCLCANVEPYLTQYTPGLLFAPVYYHERKMEETTPGLYTERTRVSVLRNTDLHRVVERSLSGYNDPEIDLVRDFMQNLARREILEEEIDFLFPLVIVQRLALATVIKQRAWEGWPKQGPVIGIEQDPGEFVDNGLDDDEGWAKYLRKFKKSKKAGAGKEELNEAFRKWQRKHMKKGQ
;
A
#
# COMPACT_ATOMS: atom_id res chain seq x y z
N MET A 1 32.99 18.70 -8.77
CA MET A 1 32.14 19.61 -7.98
C MET A 1 31.23 18.76 -7.13
N SER A 2 31.22 18.93 -5.81
CA SER A 2 30.32 18.18 -4.90
C SER A 2 28.87 18.58 -5.17
N SER A 3 28.00 17.63 -5.48
CA SER A 3 26.56 17.89 -5.59
C SER A 3 26.02 18.45 -4.27
N PRO A 4 25.15 19.47 -4.30
CA PRO A 4 24.61 20.05 -3.07
C PRO A 4 23.83 18.99 -2.28
N SER A 5 24.09 18.91 -0.97
CA SER A 5 23.40 17.97 -0.07
C SER A 5 21.89 18.24 -0.03
N LYS A 6 21.09 17.17 -0.09
CA LYS A 6 19.62 17.22 -0.03
C LYS A 6 19.13 17.27 1.42
N LYS A 7 18.77 18.44 1.94
CA LYS A 7 18.14 18.55 3.27
C LYS A 7 16.66 18.13 3.25
N VAL A 8 16.22 17.37 4.25
CA VAL A 8 14.80 17.03 4.47
C VAL A 8 14.06 18.19 5.17
N TYR A 9 12.87 18.54 4.69
CA TYR A 9 12.04 19.63 5.21
C TYR A 9 10.72 19.09 5.77
N LEU A 10 10.64 19.01 7.10
CA LEU A 10 9.49 18.45 7.79
C LEU A 10 8.28 19.40 7.80
N PRO A 11 7.07 18.88 7.52
CA PRO A 11 5.84 19.60 7.79
C PRO A 11 5.59 19.69 9.31
N LEU A 12 4.72 20.63 9.71
CA LEU A 12 4.25 20.74 11.10
C LEU A 12 3.68 19.39 11.56
N ALA A 13 4.04 18.94 12.75
CA ALA A 13 3.52 17.70 13.31
C ALA A 13 2.05 17.84 13.73
N LYS A 14 1.76 18.96 14.41
CA LYS A 14 0.47 19.29 15.00
C LYS A 14 0.22 20.79 14.90
N LEU A 15 -1.04 21.18 15.06
CA LEU A 15 -1.43 22.59 15.12
C LEU A 15 -1.37 23.06 16.58
N GLU A 16 -0.18 23.45 17.03
CA GLU A 16 0.02 23.78 18.46
C GLU A 16 -0.03 25.28 18.74
N ASN A 17 0.75 26.08 18.02
CA ASN A 17 0.94 27.49 18.36
C ASN A 17 0.69 28.41 17.16
N CYS A 18 0.18 29.62 17.43
CA CYS A 18 0.17 30.70 16.45
C CYS A 18 1.60 31.18 16.20
N ALA A 19 2.00 31.24 14.94
CA ALA A 19 3.34 31.65 14.55
C ALA A 19 3.64 33.15 14.78
N LYS A 20 2.63 33.96 15.09
CA LYS A 20 2.76 35.40 15.39
C LYS A 20 2.78 35.70 16.88
N CYS A 21 1.79 35.19 17.63
CA CYS A 21 1.60 35.53 19.05
C CYS A 21 1.83 34.37 20.02
N GLY A 22 2.16 33.17 19.53
CA GLY A 22 2.38 31.98 20.36
C GLY A 22 1.12 31.35 20.95
N SER A 23 -0.06 31.94 20.78
CA SER A 23 -1.32 31.41 21.33
C SER A 23 -1.61 29.99 20.84
N THR A 24 -1.99 29.12 21.77
CA THR A 24 -2.43 27.74 21.52
C THR A 24 -3.92 27.61 21.19
N LYS A 25 -4.67 28.71 21.24
CA LYS A 25 -6.13 28.69 21.07
C LYS A 25 -6.48 28.64 19.58
N ASN A 26 -7.09 27.54 19.15
CA ASN A 26 -7.67 27.33 17.82
C ASN A 26 -6.75 27.71 16.64
N PRO A 27 -5.48 27.24 16.59
CA PRO A 27 -4.60 27.52 15.47
C PRO A 27 -5.17 26.98 14.16
N ARG A 28 -5.19 27.83 13.14
CA ARG A 28 -5.62 27.51 11.76
C ARG A 28 -4.43 27.60 10.82
N LEU A 29 -4.38 26.72 9.84
CA LEU A 29 -3.36 26.77 8.80
C LEU A 29 -3.61 27.95 7.84
N CYS A 30 -2.52 28.55 7.34
CA CYS A 30 -2.57 29.47 6.22
C CYS A 30 -3.21 28.78 5.02
N ALA A 31 -4.34 29.29 4.52
CA ALA A 31 -5.09 28.64 3.43
C ALA A 31 -4.29 28.46 2.14
N ALA A 32 -3.33 29.37 1.88
CA ALA A 32 -2.48 29.30 0.70
C ALA A 32 -1.44 28.17 0.81
N CYS A 33 -0.50 28.24 1.75
CA CYS A 33 0.60 27.26 1.82
C CYS A 33 0.34 26.04 2.71
N ASN A 34 -0.59 26.12 3.67
CA ASN A 34 -0.82 25.13 4.73
C ASN A 34 0.42 24.77 5.59
N GLU A 35 1.39 25.67 5.73
CA GLU A 35 2.63 25.42 6.49
C GLU A 35 2.84 26.33 7.71
N ARG A 36 2.06 27.41 7.80
CA ARG A 36 2.08 28.36 8.93
C ARG A 36 0.74 28.34 9.64
N THR A 37 0.75 28.51 10.96
CA THR A 37 -0.44 28.48 11.83
C THR A 37 -0.73 29.85 12.44
N TYR A 38 -2.00 30.23 12.50
CA TYR A 38 -2.46 31.48 13.11
C TYR A 38 -3.73 31.24 13.94
N CYS A 39 -3.83 31.87 15.11
CA CYS A 39 -5.06 31.81 15.92
C CYS A 39 -6.17 32.74 15.39
N SER A 40 -5.82 33.72 14.56
CA SER A 40 -6.77 34.69 13.98
C SER A 40 -6.28 35.25 12.64
N PRO A 41 -7.19 35.77 11.79
CA PRO A 41 -6.81 36.53 10.60
C PRO A 41 -5.96 37.76 10.90
N THR A 42 -6.13 38.38 12.08
CA THR A 42 -5.33 39.53 12.52
C THR A 42 -3.85 39.14 12.65
N CYS A 43 -3.56 38.05 13.38
CA CYS A 43 -2.20 37.53 13.51
C CYS A 43 -1.59 37.13 12.15
N GLN A 44 -2.40 36.60 11.22
CA GLN A 44 -1.94 36.30 9.87
C GLN A 44 -1.57 37.57 9.08
N LYS A 45 -2.39 38.63 9.17
CA LYS A 45 -2.11 39.93 8.51
C LYS A 45 -0.85 40.58 9.07
N GLU A 46 -0.64 40.52 10.37
CA GLU A 46 0.56 41.08 11.02
C GLU A 46 1.85 40.31 10.67
N ASP A 47 1.76 39.00 10.47
CA ASP A 47 2.90 38.17 10.02
C ASP A 47 3.10 38.22 8.50
N TRP A 48 2.11 38.72 7.75
CA TRP A 48 2.09 38.71 6.29
C TRP A 48 3.32 39.34 5.63
N PRO A 49 3.87 40.49 6.08
CA PRO A 49 5.05 41.09 5.46
C PRO A 49 6.25 40.14 5.40
N VAL A 50 6.41 39.29 6.42
CA VAL A 50 7.47 38.26 6.49
C VAL A 50 7.03 37.01 5.73
N HIS A 51 5.82 36.52 6.00
CA HIS A 51 5.32 35.26 5.47
C HIS A 51 5.13 35.24 3.94
N LYS A 52 4.74 36.37 3.34
CA LYS A 52 4.41 36.47 1.90
C LYS A 52 5.54 36.01 0.97
N THR A 53 6.79 36.15 1.40
CA THR A 53 7.97 35.80 0.59
C THR A 53 8.09 34.30 0.35
N ALA A 54 7.56 33.49 1.27
CA ALA A 54 7.55 32.03 1.22
C ALA A 54 6.13 31.44 0.97
N CYS A 55 5.07 32.22 1.20
CA CYS A 55 3.68 31.78 1.05
C CYS A 55 3.31 31.48 -0.42
N GLY A 56 2.46 30.47 -0.64
CA GLY A 56 1.92 30.12 -1.97
C GLY A 56 2.86 29.33 -2.88
N LYS A 57 4.11 29.10 -2.48
CA LYS A 57 5.12 28.35 -3.27
C LYS A 57 5.13 26.85 -2.96
N THR A 58 3.97 26.29 -2.60
CA THR A 58 3.83 24.87 -2.23
C THR A 58 2.67 24.26 -3.00
N ASP A 59 2.99 23.33 -3.90
CA ASP A 59 2.06 22.41 -4.54
C ASP A 59 1.62 21.32 -3.57
N LYS A 60 0.36 20.93 -3.69
CA LYS A 60 -0.28 19.92 -2.85
C LYS A 60 -0.62 18.73 -3.73
N LEU A 61 0.00 17.58 -3.44
CA LEU A 61 -0.31 16.32 -4.07
C LEU A 61 -1.31 15.56 -3.20
N GLN A 62 -2.55 15.46 -3.67
CA GLN A 62 -3.63 14.86 -2.91
C GLN A 62 -3.51 13.34 -2.91
N LEU A 63 -3.56 12.73 -1.72
CA LEU A 63 -3.28 11.30 -1.53
C LEU A 63 -4.33 10.40 -2.19
N ASP A 64 -5.59 10.83 -2.24
CA ASP A 64 -6.71 10.17 -2.94
C ASP A 64 -6.50 10.05 -4.46
N VAL A 65 -5.76 10.99 -5.05
CA VAL A 65 -5.35 10.95 -6.46
C VAL A 65 -3.99 10.29 -6.63
N PHE A 66 -3.12 10.31 -5.60
CA PHE A 66 -1.74 9.83 -5.71
C PHE A 66 -1.54 8.36 -5.35
N TYR A 67 -2.37 7.77 -4.49
CA TYR A 67 -2.19 6.36 -4.09
C TYR A 67 -2.17 5.33 -5.24
N PRO A 68 -2.82 5.53 -6.40
CA PRO A 68 -2.70 4.58 -7.52
C PRO A 68 -1.28 4.53 -8.08
N PHE A 69 -0.57 5.66 -8.06
CA PHE A 69 0.85 5.70 -8.41
C PHE A 69 1.68 4.90 -7.40
N ILE A 70 1.39 5.03 -6.09
CA ILE A 70 2.05 4.21 -5.04
C ILE A 70 1.79 2.72 -5.27
N ALA A 71 0.55 2.34 -5.62
CA ALA A 71 0.19 0.97 -5.95
C ALA A 71 0.96 0.47 -7.18
N ALA A 72 1.10 1.29 -8.23
CA ALA A 72 1.88 0.97 -9.41
C ALA A 72 3.38 0.77 -9.11
N LEU A 73 3.97 1.57 -8.21
CA LEU A 73 5.35 1.37 -7.75
C LEU A 73 5.53 0.08 -6.95
N ALA A 74 4.53 -0.31 -6.16
CA ALA A 74 4.55 -1.57 -5.44
C ALA A 74 4.42 -2.77 -6.39
N ASP A 75 3.50 -2.72 -7.35
CA ASP A 75 3.28 -3.81 -8.30
C ASP A 75 4.43 -3.94 -9.30
N SER A 76 5.06 -2.83 -9.71
CA SER A 76 6.28 -2.86 -10.53
C SER A 76 7.45 -3.53 -9.81
N ALA A 77 7.53 -3.39 -8.49
CA ALA A 77 8.58 -4.03 -7.71
C ALA A 77 8.44 -5.56 -7.70
N HIS A 78 7.22 -6.09 -7.81
CA HIS A 78 6.99 -7.54 -7.87
C HIS A 78 7.46 -8.18 -9.19
N VAL A 79 7.63 -7.39 -10.26
CA VAL A 79 8.16 -7.85 -11.55
C VAL A 79 9.59 -7.36 -11.81
N HIS A 80 10.22 -6.74 -10.83
CA HIS A 80 11.60 -6.27 -10.95
C HIS A 80 12.57 -7.46 -10.99
N ASN A 81 13.57 -7.39 -11.87
CA ASN A 81 14.53 -8.48 -12.10
C ASN A 81 15.39 -8.84 -10.87
N ALA A 82 15.63 -7.88 -9.98
CA ALA A 82 16.33 -8.12 -8.73
C ALA A 82 15.49 -8.87 -7.67
N LYS A 83 14.17 -9.03 -7.88
CA LYS A 83 13.33 -9.78 -6.94
C LYS A 83 13.69 -11.26 -7.01
N PRO A 84 14.01 -11.92 -5.87
CA PRO A 84 14.15 -13.38 -5.86
C PRO A 84 12.86 -14.04 -6.36
N GLN A 85 13.01 -14.95 -7.32
CA GLN A 85 11.87 -15.65 -7.90
C GLN A 85 11.31 -16.67 -6.92
N HIS A 86 9.99 -16.68 -6.76
CA HIS A 86 9.33 -17.63 -5.85
C HIS A 86 9.53 -19.08 -6.32
N PRO A 87 9.94 -20.04 -5.46
CA PRO A 87 10.24 -21.42 -5.86
C PRO A 87 9.09 -22.12 -6.61
N ALA A 88 7.84 -21.89 -6.17
CA ALA A 88 6.64 -22.45 -6.81
C ALA A 88 6.41 -22.00 -8.26
N LEU A 89 7.02 -20.89 -8.71
CA LEU A 89 6.93 -20.48 -10.11
C LEU A 89 7.80 -21.32 -11.03
N ARG A 90 8.83 -22.01 -10.51
CA ARG A 90 9.78 -22.82 -11.30
C ARG A 90 9.39 -24.30 -11.40
N ARG A 91 8.22 -24.67 -10.89
CA ARG A 91 7.77 -26.07 -10.76
C ARG A 91 6.36 -26.20 -11.31
N VAL A 92 6.03 -27.37 -11.86
CA VAL A 92 4.66 -27.70 -12.27
C VAL A 92 3.79 -27.85 -11.03
N ILE A 93 2.60 -27.25 -11.02
CA ILE A 93 1.58 -27.47 -9.99
C ILE A 93 0.81 -28.74 -10.37
N ILE A 94 0.95 -29.79 -9.56
CA ILE A 94 0.43 -31.13 -9.86
C ILE A 94 -0.92 -31.45 -9.18
N ASN A 95 -1.42 -30.56 -8.32
CA ASN A 95 -2.75 -30.66 -7.72
C ASN A 95 -3.67 -29.56 -8.24
N ALA A 96 -4.90 -29.50 -7.71
CA ALA A 96 -5.94 -28.56 -8.12
C ALA A 96 -6.24 -27.51 -7.02
N PRO A 97 -5.35 -26.53 -6.74
CA PRO A 97 -5.59 -25.45 -5.76
C PRO A 97 -6.55 -24.36 -6.30
N ASN A 98 -7.64 -24.79 -6.93
CA ASN A 98 -8.69 -23.93 -7.46
C ASN A 98 -9.44 -23.18 -6.32
N PRO A 99 -10.24 -22.14 -6.64
CA PRO A 99 -10.91 -21.29 -5.64
C PRO A 99 -11.71 -22.04 -4.57
N ASP A 100 -12.43 -23.10 -4.95
CA ASP A 100 -13.27 -23.89 -4.04
C ASP A 100 -12.51 -24.96 -3.24
N THR A 101 -11.19 -25.07 -3.44
CA THR A 101 -10.36 -26.06 -2.75
C THR A 101 -10.27 -25.72 -1.26
N ARG A 102 -10.74 -26.66 -0.43
CA ARG A 102 -10.71 -26.51 1.03
C ARG A 102 -9.27 -26.43 1.55
N PRO A 103 -9.00 -25.57 2.55
CA PRO A 103 -7.69 -25.55 3.19
C PRO A 103 -7.41 -26.89 3.90
N VAL A 104 -6.14 -27.28 3.90
CA VAL A 104 -5.63 -28.47 4.56
C VAL A 104 -4.98 -28.06 5.88
N GLY A 105 -5.22 -28.82 6.95
CA GLY A 105 -4.54 -28.63 8.24
C GLY A 105 -3.15 -29.27 8.25
N PHE A 106 -2.21 -28.64 8.93
CA PHE A 106 -0.82 -29.07 9.06
C PHE A 106 -0.50 -29.52 10.50
N PRO A 107 0.60 -30.28 10.71
CA PRO A 107 0.97 -30.78 12.04
C PRO A 107 1.19 -29.70 13.10
N ASP A 108 1.54 -28.49 12.67
CA ASP A 108 1.73 -27.32 13.57
C ASP A 108 0.41 -26.62 13.95
N GLY A 109 -0.74 -27.17 13.55
CA GLY A 109 -2.07 -26.63 13.81
C GLY A 109 -2.50 -25.50 12.86
N SER A 110 -1.63 -25.04 11.97
CA SER A 110 -2.00 -24.08 10.93
C SER A 110 -2.75 -24.75 9.78
N ALA A 111 -3.41 -23.95 8.94
CA ALA A 111 -4.08 -24.46 7.75
C ALA A 111 -4.02 -23.45 6.60
N ALA A 112 -3.89 -23.96 5.39
CA ALA A 112 -3.82 -23.15 4.16
C ALA A 112 -4.29 -23.98 2.95
N ARG A 113 -4.52 -23.31 1.82
CA ARG A 113 -4.68 -23.98 0.53
C ARG A 113 -3.33 -24.54 0.08
N LEU A 114 -3.23 -25.86 -0.01
CA LEU A 114 -2.00 -26.55 -0.38
C LEU A 114 -1.77 -26.51 -1.89
N VAL A 115 -0.57 -26.10 -2.30
CA VAL A 115 -0.06 -26.13 -3.67
C VAL A 115 1.05 -27.18 -3.73
N MET A 116 0.81 -28.27 -4.44
CA MET A 116 1.79 -29.36 -4.61
C MET A 116 2.63 -29.08 -5.85
N LEU A 117 3.95 -29.06 -5.68
CA LEU A 117 4.93 -28.77 -6.71
C LEU A 117 5.56 -30.08 -7.19
N GLY A 118 5.59 -30.31 -8.50
CA GLY A 118 6.19 -31.48 -9.14
C GLY A 118 7.52 -31.15 -9.81
N GLU A 119 7.69 -31.62 -11.04
CA GLU A 119 8.94 -31.44 -11.79
C GLU A 119 9.26 -29.96 -12.05
N LYS A 120 10.56 -29.66 -12.21
CA LYS A 120 11.02 -28.32 -12.62
C LYS A 120 10.53 -28.03 -14.03
N LEU A 121 10.14 -26.78 -14.27
CA LEU A 121 9.85 -26.31 -15.61
C LEU A 121 11.13 -26.29 -16.44
N GLU A 122 11.04 -26.70 -17.70
CA GLU A 122 12.16 -26.67 -18.64
C GLU A 122 12.61 -25.23 -18.96
N HIS A 123 11.65 -24.30 -19.03
CA HIS A 123 11.86 -22.91 -19.42
C HIS A 123 10.97 -21.94 -18.65
N ASP A 124 11.49 -20.74 -18.36
CA ASP A 124 10.74 -19.66 -17.69
C ASP A 124 9.54 -19.15 -18.52
N SER A 125 9.54 -19.36 -19.84
CA SER A 125 8.40 -19.04 -20.71
C SER A 125 7.14 -19.87 -20.40
N LEU A 126 7.29 -20.97 -19.68
CA LEU A 126 6.18 -21.83 -19.26
C LEU A 126 5.49 -21.31 -17.99
N ILE A 127 6.03 -20.32 -17.31
CA ILE A 127 5.45 -19.78 -16.07
C ILE A 127 4.09 -19.13 -16.38
N GLY A 128 3.07 -19.48 -15.58
CA GLY A 128 1.70 -19.01 -15.83
C GLY A 128 0.99 -19.72 -16.99
N SER A 129 1.67 -20.61 -17.72
CA SER A 129 1.11 -21.34 -18.87
C SER A 129 0.27 -22.55 -18.46
N ARG A 130 -0.35 -23.21 -19.45
CA ARG A 130 -1.08 -24.46 -19.24
C ARG A 130 -0.21 -25.61 -18.74
N THR A 131 1.07 -25.60 -19.07
CA THR A 131 2.04 -26.58 -18.57
C THR A 131 2.38 -26.33 -17.10
N TRP A 132 2.43 -25.07 -16.67
CA TRP A 132 2.76 -24.73 -15.28
C TRP A 132 1.66 -25.15 -14.29
N PHE A 133 0.38 -24.96 -14.65
CA PHE A 133 -0.72 -25.39 -13.79
C PHE A 133 -1.81 -26.08 -14.62
N PRO A 134 -1.62 -27.35 -15.03
CA PRO A 134 -2.51 -28.04 -15.96
C PRO A 134 -3.93 -28.25 -15.42
N MET A 135 -4.08 -28.41 -14.10
CA MET A 135 -5.38 -28.65 -13.45
C MET A 135 -6.18 -27.38 -13.12
N ALA A 136 -5.79 -26.22 -13.64
CA ALA A 136 -6.56 -24.99 -13.47
C ALA A 136 -7.91 -25.08 -14.20
N LEU A 137 -9.00 -24.73 -13.51
CA LEU A 137 -10.35 -24.73 -14.12
C LEU A 137 -10.47 -23.82 -15.34
N THR A 138 -9.79 -22.67 -15.31
CA THR A 138 -9.80 -21.69 -16.38
C THR A 138 -8.45 -20.97 -16.48
N ASP A 139 -8.20 -20.32 -17.62
CA ASP A 139 -7.03 -19.44 -17.77
C ASP A 139 -7.07 -18.24 -16.81
N LYS A 140 -8.28 -17.79 -16.39
CA LYS A 140 -8.44 -16.75 -15.36
C LYS A 140 -7.96 -17.24 -13.98
N THR A 141 -8.38 -18.44 -13.57
CA THR A 141 -7.92 -19.09 -12.33
C THR A 141 -6.40 -19.22 -12.30
N ARG A 142 -5.83 -19.72 -13.40
CA ARG A 142 -4.39 -19.88 -13.58
C ARG A 142 -3.64 -18.55 -13.47
N SER A 143 -4.12 -17.54 -14.18
CA SER A 143 -3.50 -16.20 -14.18
C SER A 143 -3.57 -15.54 -12.81
N LYS A 144 -4.68 -15.70 -12.08
CA LYS A 144 -4.83 -15.14 -10.74
C LYS A 144 -3.92 -15.85 -9.73
N LEU A 145 -3.86 -17.18 -9.76
CA LEU A 145 -2.91 -17.92 -8.90
C LEU A 145 -1.46 -17.53 -9.19
N PHE A 146 -1.08 -17.41 -10.48
CA PHE A 146 0.23 -16.92 -10.88
C PHE A 146 0.54 -15.56 -10.24
N ARG A 147 -0.38 -14.59 -10.38
CA ARG A 147 -0.25 -13.26 -9.80
C ARG A 147 -0.19 -13.25 -8.28
N ARG A 148 -0.88 -14.17 -7.61
CA ARG A 148 -0.80 -14.30 -6.14
C ARG A 148 0.60 -14.74 -5.74
N ILE A 149 1.10 -15.84 -6.32
CA ILE A 149 2.43 -16.39 -6.02
C ILE A 149 3.54 -15.40 -6.40
N SER A 150 3.44 -14.74 -7.56
CA SER A 150 4.46 -13.79 -8.01
C SER A 150 4.57 -12.56 -7.13
N ARG A 151 3.52 -12.23 -6.36
CA ARG A 151 3.49 -11.10 -5.42
C ARG A 151 3.85 -11.47 -4.00
N GLU A 152 4.03 -12.75 -3.67
CA GLU A 152 4.45 -13.15 -2.32
C GLU A 152 5.87 -12.67 -2.00
N GLY A 153 6.07 -12.37 -0.71
CA GLY A 153 7.35 -11.98 -0.14
C GLY A 153 7.77 -10.54 -0.44
N GLN A 154 8.86 -10.12 0.20
CA GLN A 154 9.53 -8.83 -0.03
C GLN A 154 8.64 -7.58 0.22
N VAL A 155 7.56 -7.71 1.01
CA VAL A 155 6.63 -6.59 1.27
C VAL A 155 7.37 -5.43 1.96
N LEU A 156 8.13 -5.70 3.01
CA LEU A 156 8.83 -4.66 3.75
C LEU A 156 9.88 -3.92 2.89
N PRO A 157 10.78 -4.58 2.14
CA PRO A 157 11.67 -3.92 1.18
C PRO A 157 10.94 -3.02 0.17
N ILE A 158 9.81 -3.47 -0.38
CA ILE A 158 9.02 -2.70 -1.35
C ILE A 158 8.47 -1.42 -0.70
N LEU A 159 7.85 -1.54 0.47
CA LEU A 159 7.30 -0.38 1.19
C LEU A 159 8.40 0.59 1.63
N MET A 160 9.55 0.06 2.06
CA MET A 160 10.71 0.87 2.42
C MET A 160 11.26 1.65 1.23
N ALA A 161 11.36 1.01 0.05
CA ALA A 161 11.79 1.67 -1.18
C ALA A 161 10.85 2.83 -1.58
N ILE A 162 9.54 2.62 -1.45
CA ILE A 162 8.52 3.66 -1.67
C ILE A 162 8.71 4.79 -0.66
N CYS A 163 8.87 4.50 0.63
CA CYS A 163 9.06 5.52 1.65
C CYS A 163 10.33 6.36 1.44
N LEU A 164 11.47 5.73 1.11
CA LEU A 164 12.71 6.45 0.78
C LEU A 164 12.53 7.32 -0.47
N THR A 165 11.82 6.82 -1.47
CA THR A 165 11.50 7.58 -2.69
C THR A 165 10.66 8.82 -2.37
N LEU A 166 9.61 8.69 -1.55
CA LEU A 166 8.78 9.82 -1.11
C LEU A 166 9.59 10.83 -0.30
N LEU A 167 10.42 10.36 0.64
CA LEU A 167 11.27 11.21 1.47
C LEU A 167 12.25 12.01 0.60
N THR A 168 12.87 11.34 -0.39
CA THR A 168 13.93 11.89 -1.24
C THR A 168 13.43 12.85 -2.32
N GLU A 169 12.24 12.62 -2.87
CA GLU A 169 11.76 13.41 -4.02
C GLU A 169 10.67 14.42 -3.64
N ILE A 170 9.90 14.20 -2.56
CA ILE A 170 8.87 15.15 -2.11
C ILE A 170 9.43 16.06 -1.01
N TYR A 171 10.04 15.48 0.02
CA TYR A 171 10.36 16.22 1.25
C TYR A 171 11.74 16.89 1.25
N THR A 172 12.54 16.73 0.20
CA THR A 172 13.75 17.55 0.00
C THR A 172 13.51 18.76 -0.91
N THR A 173 12.28 18.95 -1.42
CA THR A 173 11.95 20.08 -2.29
C THR A 173 11.86 21.37 -1.48
N THR A 174 12.46 22.45 -2.02
CA THR A 174 12.48 23.81 -1.45
C THR A 174 11.81 24.82 -2.35
N ALA A 175 11.23 25.86 -1.74
CA ALA A 175 10.79 27.04 -2.45
C ALA A 175 12.00 27.96 -2.53
N GLY A 176 12.45 28.28 -3.74
CA GLY A 176 13.62 29.12 -3.91
C GLY A 176 13.65 29.78 -5.29
N PRO A 177 14.40 30.90 -5.43
CA PRO A 177 14.75 31.39 -6.76
C PRO A 177 15.39 30.23 -7.53
N GLY A 178 14.86 29.93 -8.73
CA GLY A 178 15.39 28.84 -9.55
C GLY A 178 16.88 29.03 -9.80
N SER A 179 17.63 27.93 -9.82
CA SER A 179 18.98 27.95 -10.38
C SER A 179 18.85 27.98 -11.91
N GLY A 180 18.99 29.16 -12.53
CA GLY A 180 18.95 29.34 -13.99
C GLY A 180 17.56 29.37 -14.63
N ASP A 181 17.47 29.02 -15.92
CA ASP A 181 16.27 29.06 -16.80
C ASP A 181 15.05 28.22 -16.34
N SER A 182 15.16 27.49 -15.23
CA SER A 182 14.14 26.53 -14.78
C SER A 182 12.96 27.16 -14.01
N GLY A 183 12.86 28.49 -13.99
CA GLY A 183 11.80 29.20 -13.27
C GLY A 183 11.83 28.99 -11.75
N PRO A 184 10.91 29.61 -10.99
CA PRO A 184 10.86 29.48 -9.54
C PRO A 184 10.55 28.03 -9.14
N ARG A 185 11.42 27.43 -8.32
CA ARG A 185 11.17 26.09 -7.76
C ARG A 185 10.01 26.16 -6.77
N ARG A 186 8.99 25.34 -7.01
CA ARG A 186 7.85 25.15 -6.09
C ARG A 186 8.11 23.92 -5.23
N ARG A 187 7.76 24.01 -3.95
CA ARG A 187 7.76 22.85 -3.05
C ARG A 187 6.61 21.94 -3.43
N LEU A 188 6.77 20.64 -3.25
CA LEU A 188 5.68 19.68 -3.34
C LEU A 188 5.47 19.04 -1.98
N ARG A 189 4.23 18.97 -1.50
CA ARG A 189 3.89 18.29 -0.25
C ARG A 189 2.67 17.40 -0.46
N LEU A 190 2.67 16.25 0.22
CA LEU A 190 1.50 15.39 0.28
C LEU A 190 0.41 16.07 1.12
N ALA A 191 -0.84 15.91 0.71
CA ALA A 191 -2.01 16.33 1.43
C ALA A 191 -3.09 15.24 1.37
N TYR A 192 -3.97 15.23 2.34
CA TYR A 192 -5.21 14.48 2.28
C TYR A 192 -6.36 15.45 2.54
N LYS A 193 -7.23 15.61 1.54
CA LYS A 193 -8.29 16.62 1.52
C LYS A 193 -7.70 18.01 1.76
N SER A 194 -8.16 18.70 2.79
CA SER A 194 -7.70 20.06 3.14
C SER A 194 -6.45 20.07 4.04
N SER A 195 -6.00 18.91 4.53
CA SER A 195 -4.95 18.82 5.55
C SER A 195 -3.65 18.29 4.96
N PRO A 196 -2.50 18.95 5.19
CA PRO A 196 -1.20 18.39 4.84
C PRO A 196 -0.94 17.09 5.56
N ILE A 197 -0.18 16.19 4.92
CA ILE A 197 0.43 15.06 5.60
C ILE A 197 1.53 15.57 6.51
N ALA A 198 1.40 15.29 7.81
CA ALA A 198 2.35 15.63 8.85
C ALA A 198 3.36 14.50 9.11
N ASP A 199 2.99 13.26 8.80
CA ASP A 199 3.82 12.10 9.01
C ASP A 199 3.45 10.96 8.04
N PHE A 200 4.43 10.15 7.68
CA PHE A 200 4.19 8.88 7.00
C PHE A 200 5.28 7.87 7.36
N GLY A 201 4.96 6.60 7.23
CA GLY A 201 5.89 5.52 7.49
C GLY A 201 5.24 4.16 7.28
N ILE A 202 5.76 3.17 7.97
CA ILE A 202 5.35 1.78 7.82
C ILE A 202 4.79 1.29 9.16
N VAL A 203 3.73 0.50 9.06
CA VAL A 203 3.14 -0.25 10.18
C VAL A 203 3.50 -1.72 10.00
N SER A 204 3.93 -2.38 11.08
CA SER A 204 4.01 -3.85 11.16
C SER A 204 2.90 -4.37 12.06
N GLY A 205 2.30 -5.50 11.68
CA GLY A 205 1.17 -6.08 12.40
C GLY A 205 0.69 -7.38 11.80
N ALA A 206 -0.60 -7.65 11.98
CA ALA A 206 -1.26 -8.82 11.41
C ALA A 206 -2.51 -8.44 10.61
N ALA A 207 -2.81 -9.19 9.56
CA ALA A 207 -4.07 -9.12 8.81
C ALA A 207 -4.99 -10.30 9.17
N ASP A 208 -6.30 -10.06 9.33
CA ASP A 208 -7.29 -11.12 9.55
C ASP A 208 -7.56 -11.86 8.23
N VAL A 209 -6.78 -12.91 7.99
CA VAL A 209 -6.85 -13.75 6.80
C VAL A 209 -7.37 -15.13 7.14
N LYS A 210 -8.38 -15.61 6.40
CA LYS A 210 -8.95 -16.94 6.59
C LYS A 210 -8.08 -18.01 5.93
N ASN A 211 -8.16 -19.23 6.42
CA ASN A 211 -7.26 -20.30 5.97
C ASN A 211 -7.44 -20.65 4.48
N GLN A 212 -8.64 -20.50 3.91
CA GLN A 212 -8.87 -20.72 2.48
C GLN A 212 -8.16 -19.70 1.58
N ASP A 213 -7.75 -18.58 2.14
CA ASP A 213 -7.09 -17.47 1.44
C ASP A 213 -5.57 -17.49 1.63
N LYS A 214 -5.04 -18.38 2.48
CA LYS A 214 -3.60 -18.59 2.65
C LYS A 214 -3.09 -19.64 1.67
N LEU A 215 -1.84 -19.53 1.24
CA LEU A 215 -1.14 -20.55 0.46
C LEU A 215 -0.09 -21.26 1.31
N ALA A 216 0.11 -22.54 1.04
CA ALA A 216 1.25 -23.31 1.49
C ALA A 216 1.72 -24.21 0.34
N TYR A 217 2.99 -24.55 0.35
CA TYR A 217 3.66 -25.23 -0.75
C TYR A 217 4.34 -26.49 -0.25
N TRP A 218 4.26 -27.55 -1.06
CA TRP A 218 4.97 -28.79 -0.81
C TRP A 218 5.56 -29.31 -2.12
N ASP A 219 6.88 -29.38 -2.20
CA ASP A 219 7.59 -29.93 -3.34
C ASP A 219 7.71 -31.44 -3.17
N VAL A 220 6.95 -32.20 -3.96
CA VAL A 220 6.97 -33.66 -3.90
C VAL A 220 8.11 -34.25 -4.72
N ALA A 221 8.70 -33.45 -5.61
CA ALA A 221 9.82 -33.87 -6.45
C ALA A 221 11.17 -33.61 -5.77
N ASP A 222 11.19 -32.86 -4.67
CA ASP A 222 12.38 -32.50 -3.91
C ASP A 222 12.20 -32.91 -2.44
N PRO A 223 12.63 -34.12 -2.03
CA PRO A 223 12.39 -34.63 -0.68
C PRO A 223 13.09 -33.81 0.40
N ASP A 224 14.10 -33.04 0.03
CA ASP A 224 14.85 -32.16 0.94
C ASP A 224 14.15 -30.81 1.14
N MET A 225 13.16 -30.46 0.30
CA MET A 225 12.39 -29.23 0.46
C MET A 225 11.19 -29.49 1.39
N PRO A 226 11.22 -28.97 2.64
CA PRO A 226 10.10 -29.15 3.54
C PRO A 226 8.86 -28.40 3.06
N LEU A 227 7.70 -28.80 3.56
CA LEU A 227 6.49 -27.99 3.45
C LEU A 227 6.76 -26.58 3.99
N PHE A 228 6.50 -25.55 3.17
CA PHE A 228 6.69 -24.16 3.55
C PHE A 228 5.42 -23.34 3.32
N LYS A 229 5.21 -22.33 4.16
CA LYS A 229 4.05 -21.44 4.06
C LYS A 229 4.34 -20.32 3.07
N GLY A 230 3.30 -19.83 2.41
CA GLY A 230 3.38 -18.57 1.68
C GLY A 230 3.50 -17.38 2.62
N GLN A 231 3.09 -16.21 2.15
CA GLN A 231 3.16 -14.99 2.96
C GLN A 231 2.44 -15.16 4.31
N ASP A 232 3.07 -14.78 5.42
CA ASP A 232 2.47 -14.90 6.75
C ASP A 232 1.59 -13.68 7.05
N PRO A 233 0.28 -13.84 7.24
CA PRO A 233 -0.59 -12.72 7.60
C PRO A 233 -0.29 -12.16 9.01
N ASN A 234 0.47 -12.85 9.86
CA ASN A 234 0.89 -12.33 11.17
C ASN A 234 2.20 -11.51 11.11
N ASP A 235 2.87 -11.49 9.98
CA ASP A 235 4.02 -10.64 9.69
C ASP A 235 3.72 -9.75 8.48
N HIS A 236 2.74 -8.87 8.65
CA HIS A 236 2.18 -8.05 7.58
C HIS A 236 2.56 -6.58 7.74
N TYR A 237 2.70 -5.88 6.61
CA TYR A 237 3.18 -4.51 6.57
C TYR A 237 2.32 -3.64 5.64
N TRP A 238 2.06 -2.41 6.05
CA TRP A 238 1.33 -1.42 5.24
C TRP A 238 1.83 0.00 5.50
N LEU A 239 1.53 0.91 4.59
CA LEU A 239 1.87 2.32 4.73
C LEU A 239 0.81 3.05 5.54
N TYR A 240 1.25 4.02 6.35
CA TYR A 240 0.34 4.99 6.97
C TYR A 240 0.72 6.42 6.60
N PHE A 241 -0.28 7.29 6.57
CA PHE A 241 -0.15 8.72 6.37
C PHE A 241 -1.01 9.43 7.42
N THR A 242 -0.40 10.27 8.23
CA THR A 242 -1.11 11.05 9.25
C THR A 242 -1.11 12.52 8.88
N THR A 243 -2.27 13.14 8.87
CA THR A 243 -2.43 14.57 8.62
C THR A 243 -2.04 15.42 9.82
N THR A 244 -1.80 16.72 9.62
CA THR A 244 -1.60 17.69 10.72
C THR A 244 -2.76 17.79 11.71
N ARG A 245 -3.94 17.28 11.33
CA ARG A 245 -5.15 17.21 12.15
C ARG A 245 -5.33 15.84 12.85
N GLY A 246 -4.38 14.92 12.69
CA GLY A 246 -4.42 13.59 13.29
C GLY A 246 -5.29 12.57 12.57
N GLU A 247 -5.85 12.90 11.40
CA GLU A 247 -6.51 11.89 10.55
C GLU A 247 -5.45 10.97 9.93
N THR A 248 -5.64 9.66 10.04
CA THR A 248 -4.77 8.65 9.43
C THR A 248 -5.46 7.99 8.24
N VAL A 249 -4.70 7.78 7.17
CA VAL A 249 -5.06 6.97 6.00
C VAL A 249 -4.01 5.88 5.86
N THR A 250 -4.41 4.67 5.44
CA THR A 250 -3.46 3.58 5.18
C THR A 250 -3.56 3.06 3.75
N ILE A 251 -2.44 2.58 3.24
CA ILE A 251 -2.32 1.97 1.91
C ILE A 251 -1.64 0.62 2.09
N ASP A 252 -2.32 -0.44 1.68
CA ASP A 252 -1.80 -1.80 1.72
C ASP A 252 -1.79 -2.39 0.31
N CYS A 253 -0.60 -2.74 -0.18
CA CYS A 253 -0.41 -3.30 -1.52
C CYS A 253 -0.20 -4.82 -1.50
N ALA A 254 -0.28 -5.47 -0.34
CA ALA A 254 0.11 -6.86 -0.15
C ALA A 254 -1.08 -7.79 0.14
N MET A 255 -2.29 -7.25 0.31
CA MET A 255 -3.50 -8.06 0.57
C MET A 255 -3.92 -8.98 -0.60
N PHE A 256 -3.43 -8.73 -1.83
CA PHE A 256 -3.74 -9.56 -2.99
C PHE A 256 -3.29 -11.02 -2.84
N THR A 257 -2.17 -11.24 -2.15
CA THR A 257 -1.63 -12.59 -1.91
C THR A 257 -2.58 -13.43 -1.04
N PHE A 258 -3.40 -12.74 -0.23
CA PHE A 258 -4.48 -13.29 0.60
C PHE A 258 -5.86 -13.24 -0.05
N ASN A 259 -5.93 -13.27 -1.39
CA ASN A 259 -7.18 -13.25 -2.15
C ASN A 259 -8.09 -12.03 -1.91
N MET A 260 -7.59 -10.97 -1.26
CA MET A 260 -8.31 -9.72 -1.07
C MET A 260 -8.01 -8.81 -2.27
N CYS A 261 -8.67 -9.11 -3.38
CA CYS A 261 -8.28 -8.67 -4.71
C CYS A 261 -8.82 -7.30 -5.13
N LEU A 262 -8.78 -6.32 -4.22
CA LEU A 262 -9.07 -4.93 -4.58
C LEU A 262 -7.91 -4.36 -5.40
N CYS A 263 -8.23 -3.81 -6.57
CA CYS A 263 -7.25 -3.26 -7.50
C CYS A 263 -7.68 -1.86 -7.94
N ALA A 264 -6.71 -0.97 -8.13
CA ALA A 264 -6.91 0.34 -8.75
C ALA A 264 -6.45 0.28 -10.21
N ASN A 265 -7.19 0.92 -11.11
CA ASN A 265 -6.70 1.21 -12.46
C ASN A 265 -5.54 2.21 -12.32
N VAL A 266 -4.36 1.80 -12.79
CA VAL A 266 -3.12 2.59 -12.66
C VAL A 266 -2.61 3.14 -13.98
N GLU A 267 -3.23 2.79 -15.11
CA GLU A 267 -2.78 3.18 -16.44
C GLU A 267 -2.59 4.71 -16.59
N PRO A 268 -3.49 5.60 -16.11
CA PRO A 268 -3.30 7.06 -16.19
C PRO A 268 -2.13 7.60 -15.36
N TYR A 269 -1.58 6.79 -14.46
CA TYR A 269 -0.59 7.19 -13.47
C TYR A 269 0.83 6.74 -13.84
N LEU A 270 0.96 5.91 -14.86
CA LEU A 270 2.24 5.31 -15.26
C LEU A 270 3.21 6.34 -15.85
N THR A 271 4.49 5.99 -15.77
CA THR A 271 5.59 6.69 -16.42
C THR A 271 6.37 5.72 -17.31
N GLN A 272 7.32 6.21 -18.10
CA GLN A 272 8.25 5.36 -18.85
C GLN A 272 9.13 4.44 -17.97
N TYR A 273 9.18 4.68 -16.65
CA TYR A 273 9.95 3.88 -15.69
C TYR A 273 9.10 2.84 -14.95
N THR A 274 7.79 2.80 -15.22
CA THR A 274 6.88 1.78 -14.69
C THR A 274 6.45 0.86 -15.83
N PRO A 275 6.33 -0.46 -15.59
CA PRO A 275 5.82 -1.37 -16.61
C PRO A 275 4.38 -1.01 -17.00
N GLY A 276 3.97 -1.43 -18.20
CA GLY A 276 2.60 -1.26 -18.68
C GLY A 276 1.62 -2.10 -17.84
N LEU A 277 1.01 -1.47 -16.84
CA LEU A 277 0.06 -2.08 -15.92
C LEU A 277 -1.31 -1.42 -16.07
N LEU A 278 -2.34 -2.22 -16.29
CA LEU A 278 -3.71 -1.69 -16.29
C LEU A 278 -4.24 -1.52 -14.87
N PHE A 279 -4.00 -2.52 -14.02
CA PHE A 279 -4.46 -2.54 -12.63
C PHE A 279 -3.33 -2.95 -11.70
N ALA A 280 -3.25 -2.31 -10.54
CA ALA A 280 -2.36 -2.68 -9.45
C ALA A 280 -3.17 -3.00 -8.19
N PRO A 281 -2.81 -4.05 -7.42
CA PRO A 281 -3.49 -4.35 -6.18
C PRO A 281 -3.26 -3.26 -5.13
N VAL A 282 -4.34 -2.83 -4.47
CA VAL A 282 -4.27 -1.87 -3.38
C VAL A 282 -5.53 -1.88 -2.54
N TYR A 283 -5.35 -1.88 -1.23
CA TYR A 283 -6.38 -1.64 -0.25
C TYR A 283 -6.17 -0.25 0.36
N TYR A 284 -6.92 0.73 -0.15
CA TYR A 284 -6.90 2.12 0.31
C TYR A 284 -7.91 2.33 1.42
N HIS A 285 -7.45 2.38 2.66
CA HIS A 285 -8.31 2.46 3.83
C HIS A 285 -8.35 3.89 4.37
N GLU A 286 -9.44 4.57 4.09
CA GLU A 286 -9.76 5.91 4.60
C GLU A 286 -10.87 5.89 5.66
N ARG A 287 -11.13 7.02 6.31
CA ARG A 287 -12.15 7.17 7.37
C ARG A 287 -13.51 6.54 7.01
N LYS A 288 -13.99 6.76 5.79
CA LYS A 288 -15.29 6.22 5.37
C LYS A 288 -15.29 4.68 5.33
N MET A 289 -14.17 4.09 4.93
CA MET A 289 -13.99 2.65 4.96
C MET A 289 -13.93 2.15 6.40
N GLU A 290 -13.16 2.83 7.27
CA GLU A 290 -13.05 2.49 8.70
C GLU A 290 -14.41 2.45 9.42
N GLU A 291 -15.30 3.40 9.10
CA GLU A 291 -16.66 3.44 9.65
C GLU A 291 -17.58 2.31 9.13
N THR A 292 -17.26 1.72 7.98
CA THR A 292 -18.18 0.82 7.25
C THR A 292 -17.70 -0.62 7.12
N THR A 293 -16.41 -0.89 7.30
CA THR A 293 -15.83 -2.23 7.19
C THR A 293 -15.33 -2.75 8.54
N PRO A 294 -15.43 -4.06 8.83
CA PRO A 294 -14.73 -4.65 9.96
C PRO A 294 -13.23 -4.33 9.92
N GLY A 295 -12.59 -4.21 11.08
CA GLY A 295 -11.14 -4.07 11.15
C GLY A 295 -10.46 -5.30 10.53
N LEU A 296 -9.64 -5.08 9.51
CA LEU A 296 -8.84 -6.12 8.87
C LEU A 296 -7.46 -6.31 9.52
N TYR A 297 -7.00 -5.31 10.28
CA TYR A 297 -5.63 -5.25 10.76
C TYR A 297 -5.56 -5.22 12.28
N THR A 298 -4.51 -5.84 12.81
CA THR A 298 -4.06 -5.66 14.19
C THR A 298 -2.66 -5.03 14.14
N GLU A 299 -2.58 -3.74 14.46
CA GLU A 299 -1.31 -3.00 14.50
C GLU A 299 -0.45 -3.45 15.68
N ARG A 300 0.83 -3.75 15.41
CA ARG A 300 1.83 -4.13 16.43
C ARG A 300 2.82 -3.00 16.68
N THR A 301 3.39 -2.46 15.61
CA THR A 301 4.37 -1.36 15.67
C THR A 301 4.12 -0.41 14.52
N ARG A 302 4.29 0.89 14.76
CA ARG A 302 4.26 1.92 13.74
C ARG A 302 5.50 2.78 13.87
N VAL A 303 6.21 2.96 12.76
CA VAL A 303 7.46 3.73 12.74
C VAL A 303 7.40 4.78 11.64
N SER A 304 7.68 6.02 12.01
CA SER A 304 7.76 7.14 11.07
C SER A 304 9.02 7.05 10.23
N VAL A 305 8.86 7.12 8.91
CA VAL A 305 9.98 7.33 7.99
C VAL A 305 10.25 8.82 7.85
N LEU A 306 9.20 9.65 7.75
CA LEU A 306 9.36 11.09 7.56
C LEU A 306 10.13 11.76 8.71
N ARG A 307 10.03 11.27 9.94
CA ARG A 307 10.64 11.88 11.13
C ARG A 307 11.84 11.12 11.66
N ASN A 308 12.27 10.05 10.99
CA ASN A 308 13.48 9.33 11.37
C ASN A 308 14.74 10.07 10.89
N THR A 309 15.55 10.52 11.85
CA THR A 309 16.75 11.32 11.57
C THR A 309 17.88 10.53 10.89
N ASP A 310 17.94 9.21 11.10
CA ASP A 310 18.93 8.37 10.44
C ASP A 310 18.60 8.22 8.95
N LEU A 311 17.32 8.04 8.63
CA LEU A 311 16.87 8.05 7.24
C LEU A 311 17.03 9.42 6.56
N HIS A 312 17.03 10.54 7.32
CA HIS A 312 17.39 11.84 6.75
C HIS A 312 18.84 11.87 6.28
N ARG A 313 19.77 11.27 7.05
CA ARG A 313 21.19 11.17 6.67
C ARG A 313 21.37 10.34 5.40
N VAL A 314 20.62 9.25 5.27
CA VAL A 314 20.59 8.42 4.05
C VAL A 314 20.16 9.27 2.84
N VAL A 315 19.09 10.05 2.97
CA VAL A 315 18.58 10.90 1.88
C VAL A 315 19.52 12.05 1.52
N GLU A 316 20.19 12.65 2.51
CA GLU A 316 21.18 13.73 2.31
C GLU A 316 22.34 13.32 1.40
N ARG A 317 22.65 12.03 1.35
CA ARG A 317 23.76 11.43 0.58
C ARG A 317 23.31 10.66 -0.66
N SER A 318 22.00 10.50 -0.88
CA SER A 318 21.40 9.69 -1.96
C SER A 318 21.76 10.08 -3.40
N LEU A 319 22.46 11.21 -3.63
CA LEU A 319 22.93 11.63 -4.95
C LEU A 319 24.26 10.98 -5.35
N SER A 320 25.07 10.55 -4.39
CA SER A 320 26.36 9.88 -4.62
C SER A 320 26.25 8.35 -4.65
N GLY A 321 25.03 7.81 -4.58
CA GLY A 321 24.78 6.40 -4.30
C GLY A 321 24.60 6.14 -2.80
N TYR A 322 24.43 4.87 -2.44
CA TYR A 322 24.33 4.40 -1.06
C TYR A 322 25.57 3.58 -0.74
N ASN A 323 26.30 3.94 0.33
CA ASN A 323 27.46 3.18 0.80
C ASN A 323 27.08 2.40 2.06
N ASP A 324 27.98 1.53 2.54
CA ASP A 324 27.76 0.64 3.68
C ASP A 324 27.14 1.34 4.90
N PRO A 325 27.61 2.52 5.35
CA PRO A 325 26.99 3.19 6.51
C PRO A 325 25.54 3.60 6.27
N GLU A 326 25.15 3.98 5.05
CA GLU A 326 23.76 4.30 4.73
C GLU A 326 22.90 3.04 4.62
N ILE A 327 23.47 1.96 4.10
CA ILE A 327 22.84 0.65 4.00
C ILE A 327 22.53 0.11 5.40
N ASP A 328 23.48 0.22 6.34
CA ASP A 328 23.32 -0.23 7.73
C ASP A 328 22.18 0.52 8.44
N LEU A 329 22.06 1.84 8.24
CA LEU A 329 20.95 2.61 8.84
C LEU A 329 19.57 2.15 8.32
N VAL A 330 19.47 1.79 7.04
CA VAL A 330 18.22 1.26 6.46
C VAL A 330 17.96 -0.16 6.98
N ARG A 331 18.99 -1.00 7.07
CA ARG A 331 18.92 -2.36 7.61
C ARG A 331 18.45 -2.33 9.06
N ASP A 332 19.06 -1.51 9.90
CA ASP A 332 18.70 -1.33 11.31
C ASP A 332 17.25 -0.86 11.45
N PHE A 333 16.82 0.09 10.62
CA PHE A 333 15.43 0.55 10.60
C PHE A 333 14.46 -0.62 10.32
N MET A 334 14.75 -1.40 9.27
CA MET A 334 13.92 -2.54 8.88
C MET A 334 13.94 -3.66 9.92
N GLN A 335 15.10 -3.99 10.50
CA GLN A 335 15.24 -4.99 11.56
C GLN A 335 14.41 -4.62 12.79
N ASN A 336 14.48 -3.36 13.22
CA ASN A 336 13.70 -2.87 14.36
C ASN A 336 12.18 -2.96 14.10
N LEU A 337 11.74 -2.66 12.88
CA LEU A 337 10.33 -2.73 12.50
C LEU A 337 9.82 -4.17 12.38
N ALA A 338 10.62 -5.06 11.76
CA ALA A 338 10.28 -6.46 11.52
C ALA A 338 10.45 -7.35 12.76
N ARG A 339 11.28 -6.92 13.72
CA ARG A 339 11.68 -7.70 14.91
C ARG A 339 12.32 -9.04 14.54
N ARG A 340 13.04 -9.05 13.43
CA ARG A 340 13.86 -10.16 12.94
C ARG A 340 15.08 -9.60 12.23
N GLU A 341 16.06 -10.46 12.01
CA GLU A 341 17.16 -10.17 11.11
C GLU A 341 16.61 -9.94 9.69
N ILE A 342 17.14 -8.90 9.05
CA ILE A 342 16.89 -8.59 7.64
C ILE A 342 18.00 -9.25 6.85
N LEU A 343 17.59 -10.07 5.88
CA LEU A 343 18.52 -10.83 5.05
C LEU A 343 19.24 -9.91 4.06
N GLU A 344 20.43 -10.29 3.62
CA GLU A 344 21.18 -9.51 2.63
C GLU A 344 20.40 -9.37 1.32
N GLU A 345 19.70 -10.42 0.91
CA GLU A 345 18.90 -10.42 -0.31
C GLU A 345 17.73 -9.42 -0.27
N GLU A 346 17.21 -9.09 0.93
CA GLU A 346 16.20 -8.05 1.09
C GLU A 346 16.77 -6.65 0.87
N ILE A 347 18.03 -6.43 1.26
CA ILE A 347 18.76 -5.17 1.08
C ILE A 347 19.21 -5.02 -0.39
N ASP A 348 19.77 -6.09 -0.96
CA ASP A 348 20.15 -6.17 -2.37
C ASP A 348 18.96 -5.92 -3.30
N PHE A 349 17.76 -6.34 -2.88
CA PHE A 349 16.53 -6.06 -3.60
C PHE A 349 16.06 -4.60 -3.43
N LEU A 350 16.15 -4.04 -2.23
CA LEU A 350 15.62 -2.70 -1.89
C LEU A 350 16.26 -1.58 -2.70
N PHE A 351 17.59 -1.51 -2.78
CA PHE A 351 18.26 -0.33 -3.34
C PHE A 351 18.08 -0.15 -4.86
N PRO A 352 18.11 -1.22 -5.69
CA PRO A 352 17.70 -1.13 -7.09
C PRO A 352 16.29 -0.57 -7.26
N LEU A 353 15.33 -0.98 -6.41
CA LEU A 353 13.97 -0.43 -6.44
C LEU A 353 13.96 1.07 -6.13
N VAL A 354 14.69 1.51 -5.09
CA VAL A 354 14.77 2.93 -4.74
C VAL A 354 15.25 3.76 -5.93
N ILE A 355 16.24 3.28 -6.68
CA ILE A 355 16.76 3.98 -7.87
C ILE A 355 15.65 4.14 -8.92
N VAL A 356 15.00 3.05 -9.32
CA VAL A 356 13.97 3.07 -10.38
C VAL A 356 12.74 3.87 -9.96
N GLN A 357 12.26 3.68 -8.73
CA GLN A 357 11.09 4.39 -8.20
C GLN A 357 11.37 5.90 -8.06
N ARG A 358 12.59 6.29 -7.67
CA ARG A 358 13.01 7.71 -7.68
C ARG A 358 12.98 8.31 -9.08
N LEU A 359 13.46 7.60 -10.10
CA LEU A 359 13.41 8.10 -11.48
C LEU A 359 11.96 8.29 -11.97
N ALA A 360 11.07 7.35 -11.63
CA ALA A 360 9.65 7.45 -11.91
C ALA A 360 9.03 8.69 -11.24
N LEU A 361 9.19 8.84 -9.91
CA LEU A 361 8.61 9.96 -9.17
C LEU A 361 9.25 11.30 -9.56
N ALA A 362 10.56 11.36 -9.77
CA ALA A 362 11.24 12.58 -10.22
C ALA A 362 10.71 13.04 -11.59
N THR A 363 10.36 12.09 -12.48
CA THR A 363 9.76 12.38 -13.78
C THR A 363 8.34 12.92 -13.63
N VAL A 364 7.52 12.29 -12.78
CA VAL A 364 6.19 12.81 -12.42
C VAL A 364 6.32 14.26 -11.93
N ILE A 365 7.23 14.51 -10.97
CA ILE A 365 7.50 15.81 -10.34
C ILE A 365 7.96 16.87 -11.36
N LYS A 366 8.91 16.50 -12.22
CA LYS A 366 9.47 17.40 -13.24
C LYS A 366 8.42 17.79 -14.28
N GLN A 367 7.59 16.85 -14.70
CA GLN A 367 6.62 17.03 -15.78
C GLN A 367 5.27 17.58 -15.31
N ARG A 368 5.04 17.71 -13.99
CA ARG A 368 3.71 18.05 -13.46
C ARG A 368 2.62 17.06 -13.88
N ALA A 369 3.00 15.81 -14.15
CA ALA A 369 2.08 14.79 -14.68
C ALA A 369 0.86 14.57 -13.78
N TRP A 370 1.03 14.73 -12.45
CA TRP A 370 -0.06 14.59 -11.48
C TRP A 370 -1.19 15.62 -11.64
N GLU A 371 -0.95 16.73 -12.33
CA GLU A 371 -1.98 17.73 -12.59
C GLU A 371 -3.04 17.20 -13.57
N GLY A 372 -2.63 16.30 -14.49
CA GLY A 372 -3.51 15.65 -15.47
C GLY A 372 -4.19 14.37 -14.99
N TRP A 373 -3.86 13.86 -13.79
CA TRP A 373 -4.47 12.64 -13.28
C TRP A 373 -5.96 12.80 -12.94
N PRO A 374 -6.76 11.70 -13.02
CA PRO A 374 -8.19 11.71 -12.69
C PRO A 374 -8.47 12.29 -11.30
N LYS A 375 -9.27 13.37 -11.23
CA LYS A 375 -9.58 14.08 -9.97
C LYS A 375 -10.59 13.34 -9.10
N GLN A 376 -11.41 12.50 -9.71
CA GLN A 376 -12.39 11.65 -9.03
C GLN A 376 -11.78 10.42 -8.35
N GLY A 377 -10.46 10.26 -8.42
CA GLY A 377 -9.76 9.04 -7.99
C GLY A 377 -9.69 7.99 -9.11
N PRO A 378 -9.00 6.87 -8.87
CA PRO A 378 -8.91 5.78 -9.83
C PRO A 378 -10.23 5.03 -9.96
N VAL A 379 -10.39 4.32 -11.08
CA VAL A 379 -11.39 3.26 -11.17
C VAL A 379 -10.94 2.10 -10.29
N ILE A 380 -11.81 1.64 -9.39
CA ILE A 380 -11.54 0.51 -8.51
C ILE A 380 -12.25 -0.73 -9.05
N GLY A 381 -11.53 -1.85 -9.09
CA GLY A 381 -12.06 -3.16 -9.48
C GLY A 381 -11.77 -4.21 -8.42
N ILE A 382 -12.54 -5.30 -8.45
CA ILE A 382 -12.27 -6.49 -7.65
C ILE A 382 -11.94 -7.62 -8.62
N GLU A 383 -10.75 -8.19 -8.52
CA GLU A 383 -10.37 -9.36 -9.33
C GLU A 383 -10.91 -10.65 -8.69
N GLN A 384 -12.08 -11.07 -9.15
CA GLN A 384 -12.85 -12.18 -8.58
C GLN A 384 -12.34 -13.54 -9.05
N ASP A 385 -12.53 -14.56 -8.22
CA ASP A 385 -12.35 -15.94 -8.63
C ASP A 385 -13.48 -16.38 -9.60
N PRO A 386 -13.20 -17.22 -10.61
CA PRO A 386 -14.24 -17.76 -11.48
C PRO A 386 -15.30 -18.51 -10.67
N GLY A 387 -16.57 -18.09 -10.78
CA GLY A 387 -17.70 -18.66 -10.05
C GLY A 387 -18.15 -17.88 -8.81
N GLU A 388 -17.39 -16.88 -8.33
CA GLU A 388 -17.82 -16.04 -7.19
C GLU A 388 -19.04 -15.17 -7.52
N PHE A 389 -19.25 -14.87 -8.79
CA PHE A 389 -20.46 -14.24 -9.31
C PHE A 389 -21.15 -15.23 -10.25
N VAL A 390 -21.91 -16.15 -9.67
CA VAL A 390 -23.14 -16.53 -10.34
C VAL A 390 -24.08 -15.36 -10.04
N ASP A 391 -24.19 -14.45 -11.01
CA ASP A 391 -25.26 -13.45 -11.04
C ASP A 391 -26.58 -14.22 -11.07
N ASN A 392 -27.03 -14.65 -9.90
CA ASN A 392 -28.23 -15.46 -9.73
C ASN A 392 -29.49 -14.61 -9.94
N GLY A 393 -29.39 -13.38 -10.48
CA GLY A 393 -30.50 -12.44 -10.52
C GLY A 393 -31.06 -12.12 -9.13
N LEU A 394 -30.28 -12.37 -8.07
CA LEU A 394 -30.63 -12.06 -6.68
C LEU A 394 -30.29 -10.61 -6.31
N ASP A 395 -29.96 -9.77 -7.30
CA ASP A 395 -30.11 -8.32 -7.23
C ASP A 395 -31.61 -7.94 -7.25
N ASP A 396 -32.36 -8.48 -6.29
CA ASP A 396 -33.32 -7.65 -5.57
C ASP A 396 -32.49 -6.78 -4.61
N ASP A 397 -31.77 -5.82 -5.20
CA ASP A 397 -30.84 -4.87 -4.58
C ASP A 397 -31.51 -4.17 -3.38
N GLU A 398 -32.84 -4.06 -3.43
CA GLU A 398 -33.69 -3.53 -2.38
C GLU A 398 -33.81 -4.47 -1.15
N GLY A 399 -33.90 -5.79 -1.36
CA GLY A 399 -34.01 -6.79 -0.30
C GLY A 399 -32.76 -6.89 0.56
N TRP A 400 -31.58 -6.88 -0.06
CA TRP A 400 -30.29 -6.86 0.63
C TRP A 400 -30.05 -5.51 1.33
N ALA A 401 -30.30 -4.38 0.66
CA ALA A 401 -30.19 -3.07 1.26
C ALA A 401 -31.11 -2.92 2.50
N LYS A 402 -32.35 -3.43 2.43
CA LYS A 402 -33.30 -3.43 3.56
C LYS A 402 -32.81 -4.30 4.72
N TYR A 403 -32.18 -5.44 4.44
CA TYR A 403 -31.53 -6.26 5.45
C TYR A 403 -30.37 -5.52 6.12
N LEU A 404 -29.45 -4.93 5.35
CA LEU A 404 -28.31 -4.18 5.89
C LEU A 404 -28.77 -2.99 6.76
N ARG A 405 -29.83 -2.29 6.39
CA ARG A 405 -30.43 -1.22 7.22
C ARG A 405 -30.93 -1.76 8.56
N LYS A 406 -31.62 -2.91 8.56
CA LYS A 406 -32.08 -3.58 9.80
C LYS A 406 -30.92 -4.09 10.64
N PHE A 407 -29.89 -4.65 10.01
CA PHE A 407 -28.68 -5.12 10.66
C PHE A 407 -27.95 -3.97 11.38
N LYS A 408 -27.72 -2.85 10.69
CA LYS A 408 -27.13 -1.63 11.28
C LYS A 408 -27.98 -1.09 12.44
N LYS A 409 -29.31 -1.08 12.30
CA LYS A 409 -30.22 -0.65 13.38
C LYS A 409 -30.12 -1.56 14.61
N SER A 410 -30.05 -2.87 14.41
CA SER A 410 -29.95 -3.86 15.50
C SER A 410 -28.60 -3.76 16.20
N LYS A 411 -27.50 -3.63 15.45
CA LYS A 411 -26.16 -3.38 16.02
C LYS A 411 -26.13 -2.09 16.85
N LYS A 412 -26.75 -1.01 16.35
CA LYS A 412 -26.84 0.27 17.08
C LYS A 412 -27.69 0.15 18.36
N ALA A 413 -28.64 -0.78 18.40
CA ALA A 413 -29.45 -1.08 19.57
C ALA A 413 -28.74 -2.01 20.58
N GLY A 414 -27.47 -2.35 20.36
CA GLY A 414 -26.71 -3.21 21.29
C GLY A 414 -26.88 -4.71 21.05
N ALA A 415 -27.42 -5.12 19.90
CA ALA A 415 -27.59 -6.53 19.58
C ALA A 415 -26.27 -7.29 19.63
N GLY A 416 -26.29 -8.45 20.28
CA GLY A 416 -25.13 -9.32 20.43
C GLY A 416 -24.68 -9.95 19.11
N LYS A 417 -23.43 -10.44 19.05
CA LYS A 417 -22.88 -11.11 17.86
C LYS A 417 -23.74 -12.31 17.42
N GLU A 418 -24.26 -13.07 18.39
CA GLU A 418 -25.10 -14.24 18.14
C GLU A 418 -26.45 -13.86 17.51
N GLU A 419 -27.12 -12.82 18.04
CA GLU A 419 -28.39 -12.32 17.50
C GLU A 419 -28.24 -11.80 16.07
N LEU A 420 -27.15 -11.08 15.79
CA LEU A 420 -26.83 -10.58 14.45
C LEU A 420 -26.58 -11.73 13.47
N ASN A 421 -25.89 -12.79 13.90
CA ASN A 421 -25.66 -13.99 13.11
C ASN A 421 -26.95 -14.77 12.84
N GLU A 422 -27.83 -14.89 13.84
CA GLU A 422 -29.12 -15.54 13.68
C GLU A 422 -30.04 -14.78 12.71
N ALA A 423 -30.06 -13.44 12.81
CA ALA A 423 -30.78 -12.58 11.88
C ALA A 423 -30.30 -12.79 10.42
N PHE A 424 -28.98 -12.93 10.21
CA PHE A 424 -28.41 -13.23 8.90
C PHE A 424 -28.85 -14.59 8.38
N ARG A 425 -28.71 -15.65 9.19
CA ARG A 425 -29.14 -17.01 8.83
C ARG A 425 -30.63 -17.07 8.50
N LYS A 426 -31.47 -16.31 9.23
CA LYS A 426 -32.91 -16.20 8.95
C LYS A 426 -33.18 -15.51 7.62
N TRP A 427 -32.43 -14.46 7.30
CA TRP A 427 -32.52 -13.78 6.00
C TRP A 427 -32.11 -14.69 4.85
N GLN A 428 -30.97 -15.40 4.96
CA GLN A 428 -30.49 -16.35 3.96
C GLN A 428 -31.53 -17.46 3.69
N ARG A 429 -32.06 -18.09 4.74
CA ARG A 429 -33.12 -19.12 4.62
C ARG A 429 -34.36 -18.63 3.90
N LYS A 430 -34.73 -17.35 4.07
CA LYS A 430 -35.89 -16.76 3.40
C LYS A 430 -35.66 -16.54 1.90
N HIS A 431 -34.44 -16.22 1.49
CA HIS A 431 -34.12 -15.88 0.10
C HIS A 431 -33.70 -17.10 -0.71
N MET A 432 -33.05 -18.10 -0.09
CA MET A 432 -32.77 -19.39 -0.76
C MET A 432 -34.05 -20.14 -1.15
N LYS A 433 -35.15 -19.97 -0.40
CA LYS A 433 -36.46 -20.56 -0.73
C LYS A 433 -37.19 -19.90 -1.90
N LYS A 434 -36.73 -18.74 -2.38
CA LYS A 434 -37.37 -18.01 -3.50
C LYS A 434 -36.73 -18.28 -4.86
N GLY A 435 -35.53 -18.89 -4.87
CA GLY A 435 -34.80 -19.22 -6.09
C GLY A 435 -34.94 -20.69 -6.53
N GLN A 436 -35.76 -21.47 -5.83
CA GLN A 436 -36.30 -22.77 -6.26
C GLN A 436 -37.75 -22.55 -6.65
#